data_AF-A0A9Q8P922-F1
#
_entry.id   AF-A0A9Q8P922-F1
#
_cell.length_a   1.000
_cell.length_b   1.000
_cell.length_c   1.000
_cell.angle_alpha   90.00
_cell.angle_beta   90.00
_cell.angle_gamma   90.00
#
_symmetry.space_group_name_H-M   'P 1'
#
loop_
_entity.id
_entity.type
_entity.pdbx_description
1 polymer ?
#
loop_
_entity_poly.entity_id
_entity_poly.type
_entity_poly.pdbx_seq_one_letter_code
_entity_poly.pdbx_strand_id
1 'polypeptide(L)'
;MRVAARYFTWDITKTFMNIVLRYSWHVMLYKWYLEHNQSASTEDYGHWAEPLILDSDDLMYNKAAVAELCRKTALDPDRVQYHWAKTAAESTYEKEEVFTDTLAASEAILPGKSSVNVRLEEELEKWLVEFGEERGQLLRDLVADAMPDYQYLRERSIGATHGAVVDSGQH
;
A
#
# COMPACT_ATOMS: atom_id res chain seq x y z
N MET A 1 -3.37 18.29 -21.55
CA MET A 1 -2.18 17.58 -21.06
C MET A 1 -1.09 17.44 -22.13
N ARG A 2 -0.29 18.48 -22.44
CA ARG A 2 0.83 18.37 -23.40
C ARG A 2 2.16 19.00 -22.93
N VAL A 3 2.23 19.50 -21.69
CA VAL A 3 3.41 20.26 -21.20
C VAL A 3 4.35 19.40 -20.34
N ALA A 4 3.84 18.37 -19.64
CA ALA A 4 4.66 17.55 -18.74
C ALA A 4 5.63 16.58 -19.45
N ALA A 5 5.32 16.17 -20.69
CA ALA A 5 6.08 15.16 -21.42
C ALA A 5 7.49 15.61 -21.87
N ARG A 6 7.80 16.92 -21.83
CA ARG A 6 9.11 17.45 -22.27
C ARG A 6 10.18 17.48 -21.16
N TYR A 7 9.80 17.38 -19.90
CA TYR A 7 10.73 17.50 -18.76
C TYR A 7 11.10 16.15 -18.13
N PHE A 8 10.42 15.08 -18.53
CA PHE A 8 10.73 13.72 -18.11
C PHE A 8 11.38 12.97 -19.28
N THR A 9 12.71 13.01 -19.35
CA THR A 9 13.46 12.12 -20.24
C THR A 9 13.26 10.67 -19.78
N TRP A 10 13.37 9.74 -20.72
CA TRP A 10 13.11 8.31 -20.50
C TRP A 10 13.97 7.72 -19.35
N ASP A 11 15.21 8.17 -19.23
CA ASP A 11 16.16 7.73 -18.21
C ASP A 11 15.76 8.18 -16.78
N ILE A 12 15.27 9.41 -16.64
CA ILE A 12 14.73 9.92 -15.37
C ILE A 12 13.46 9.16 -14.99
N THR A 13 12.59 8.87 -15.96
CA THR A 13 11.34 8.14 -15.72
C THR A 13 11.62 6.71 -15.28
N LYS A 14 12.51 5.99 -15.98
CA LYS A 14 12.89 4.62 -15.61
C LYS A 14 13.57 4.56 -14.25
N THR A 15 14.49 5.49 -13.95
CA THR A 15 15.18 5.55 -12.65
C THR A 15 14.21 5.88 -11.52
N PHE A 16 13.35 6.87 -11.71
CA PHE A 16 12.31 7.25 -10.75
C PHE A 16 11.33 6.10 -10.49
N MET A 17 10.80 5.47 -11.54
CA MET A 17 9.88 4.33 -11.41
C MET A 17 10.57 3.14 -10.74
N ASN A 18 11.86 2.93 -11.00
CA ASN A 18 12.66 1.91 -10.31
C ASN A 18 12.85 2.17 -8.81
N ILE A 19 12.82 3.42 -8.38
CA ILE A 19 12.88 3.78 -6.95
C ILE A 19 11.51 3.59 -6.31
N VAL A 20 10.45 4.05 -6.98
CA VAL A 20 9.09 4.06 -6.42
C VAL A 20 8.44 2.67 -6.42
N LEU A 21 8.68 1.85 -7.44
CA LEU A 21 8.05 0.53 -7.58
C LEU A 21 8.81 -0.61 -6.90
N ARG A 22 10.03 -0.37 -6.38
CA ARG A 22 10.80 -1.42 -5.69
C ARG A 22 10.44 -1.53 -4.21
N TYR A 23 10.08 -2.75 -3.81
CA TYR A 23 9.91 -3.11 -2.40
C TYR A 23 11.21 -3.57 -1.73
N SER A 24 12.32 -3.71 -2.46
CA SER A 24 13.61 -4.15 -1.90
C SER A 24 14.10 -3.29 -0.74
N TRP A 25 13.88 -1.97 -0.80
CA TRP A 25 14.19 -1.05 0.30
C TRP A 25 13.31 -1.30 1.53
N HIS A 26 12.03 -1.58 1.33
CA HIS A 26 11.09 -1.91 2.40
C HIS A 26 11.47 -3.25 3.06
N VAL A 27 11.81 -4.26 2.26
CA VAL A 27 12.31 -5.56 2.76
C VAL A 27 13.61 -5.39 3.54
N MET A 28 14.56 -4.61 3.01
CA MET A 28 15.83 -4.34 3.68
C MET A 28 15.61 -3.63 5.02
N LEU A 29 14.76 -2.61 5.06
CA LEU A 29 14.43 -1.88 6.28
C LEU A 29 13.74 -2.77 7.31
N TYR A 30 12.76 -3.57 6.86
CA TYR A 30 12.07 -4.53 7.72
C TYR A 30 13.03 -5.55 8.34
N LYS A 31 13.90 -6.16 7.52
CA LYS A 31 14.93 -7.09 8.00
C LYS A 31 15.89 -6.42 8.99
N TRP A 32 16.32 -5.20 8.70
CA TRP A 32 17.19 -4.43 9.59
C TRP A 32 16.54 -4.24 10.96
N TYR A 33 15.26 -3.87 11.01
CA TYR A 33 14.53 -3.76 12.29
C TYR A 33 14.45 -5.10 13.03
N LEU A 34 14.19 -6.22 12.32
CA LEU A 34 14.14 -7.54 12.96
C LEU A 34 15.49 -7.95 13.57
N GLU A 35 16.60 -7.68 12.88
CA GLU A 35 17.96 -7.99 13.35
C GLU A 35 18.35 -7.15 14.57
N HIS A 36 17.99 -5.87 14.57
CA HIS A 36 18.42 -4.93 15.60
C HIS A 36 17.48 -4.90 16.81
N ASN A 37 16.22 -5.32 16.67
CA ASN A 37 15.32 -5.46 17.82
C ASN A 37 15.74 -6.62 18.74
N GLN A 38 16.42 -7.64 18.22
CA GLN A 38 16.97 -8.74 19.02
C GLN A 38 18.22 -8.34 19.83
N SER A 39 18.87 -7.23 19.45
CA SER A 39 20.17 -6.81 19.98
C SER A 39 20.08 -5.64 20.97
N ALA A 40 18.91 -5.04 21.14
CA ALA A 40 18.69 -3.93 22.06
C ALA A 40 18.69 -4.40 23.52
N SER A 41 19.85 -4.30 24.17
CA SER A 41 20.07 -4.53 25.60
C SER A 41 19.18 -3.63 26.46
N THR A 42 18.57 -4.25 27.46
CA THR A 42 17.51 -3.80 28.38
C THR A 42 17.75 -2.56 29.24
N GLU A 43 18.81 -1.76 29.04
CA GLU A 43 19.27 -0.87 30.11
C GLU A 43 18.97 0.63 29.98
N ASP A 44 18.76 1.22 28.80
CA ASP A 44 18.54 2.69 28.73
C ASP A 44 17.50 3.22 27.72
N TYR A 45 17.12 2.43 26.71
CA TYR A 45 16.02 2.76 25.80
C TYR A 45 15.21 1.48 25.60
N GLY A 46 13.95 1.47 26.04
CA GLY A 46 13.10 0.28 25.99
C GLY A 46 13.11 -0.40 24.62
N HIS A 47 12.85 -1.71 24.59
CA HIS A 47 12.76 -2.50 23.35
C HIS A 47 11.98 -1.73 22.29
N TRP A 48 12.55 -1.61 21.09
CA TRP A 48 11.83 -1.00 19.99
C TRP A 48 10.62 -1.87 19.64
N ALA A 49 9.49 -1.24 19.34
CA ALA A 49 8.31 -1.99 18.96
C ALA A 49 8.63 -2.87 17.74
N GLU A 50 8.09 -4.09 17.72
CA GLU A 50 8.16 -5.00 16.58
C GLU A 50 7.73 -4.24 15.29
N PRO A 51 8.51 -4.29 14.20
CA PRO A 51 8.12 -3.63 12.96
C PRO A 51 6.84 -4.27 12.41
N LEU A 52 5.82 -3.45 12.15
CA LEU A 52 4.53 -3.92 11.63
C LEU A 52 4.46 -3.70 10.12
N ILE A 53 4.05 -4.75 9.39
CA ILE A 53 3.71 -4.63 7.98
C ILE A 53 2.20 -4.48 7.85
N LEU A 54 1.78 -3.45 7.11
CA LEU A 54 0.38 -3.15 6.84
C LEU A 54 0.14 -3.29 5.35
N ASP A 55 -0.86 -4.08 5.00
CA ASP A 55 -1.36 -4.20 3.63
C ASP A 55 -2.65 -3.39 3.48
N SER A 56 -2.79 -2.67 2.37
CA SER A 56 -3.96 -1.81 2.14
C SER A 56 -5.26 -2.60 2.06
N ASP A 57 -5.27 -3.78 1.43
CA ASP A 57 -6.49 -4.60 1.35
C ASP A 57 -6.91 -5.08 2.74
N ASP A 58 -5.95 -5.45 3.60
CA ASP A 58 -6.24 -5.79 4.99
C ASP A 58 -6.86 -4.62 5.75
N LEU A 59 -6.29 -3.41 5.62
CA LEU A 59 -6.81 -2.23 6.31
C LEU A 59 -8.19 -1.80 5.80
N MET A 60 -8.45 -1.98 4.51
CA MET A 60 -9.71 -1.56 3.87
C MET A 60 -10.84 -2.56 4.10
N TYR A 61 -10.54 -3.86 4.11
CA TYR A 61 -11.57 -4.91 4.04
C TYR A 61 -11.51 -5.94 5.17
N ASN A 62 -10.45 -5.97 5.97
CA ASN A 62 -10.29 -6.92 7.09
C ASN A 62 -10.35 -6.20 8.45
N LYS A 63 -11.56 -6.09 9.01
CA LYS A 63 -11.76 -5.45 10.34
C LYS A 63 -10.99 -6.14 11.47
N ALA A 64 -10.71 -7.44 11.36
CA ALA A 64 -9.90 -8.15 12.35
C ALA A 64 -8.44 -7.70 12.32
N ALA A 65 -7.88 -7.46 11.12
CA ALA A 65 -6.55 -6.88 10.97
C ALA A 65 -6.46 -5.47 11.56
N VAL A 66 -7.49 -4.63 11.37
CA VAL A 66 -7.57 -3.29 11.98
C VAL A 66 -7.64 -3.38 13.51
N ALA A 67 -8.45 -4.30 14.06
CA ALA A 67 -8.52 -4.51 15.50
C ALA A 67 -7.19 -5.00 16.09
N GLU A 68 -6.47 -5.87 15.37
CA GLU A 68 -5.14 -6.33 15.78
C GLU A 68 -4.09 -5.21 15.72
N LEU A 69 -4.14 -4.36 14.70
CA LEU A 69 -3.33 -3.15 14.64
C LEU A 69 -3.61 -2.25 15.85
N CYS A 70 -4.87 -2.04 16.22
CA CYS A 70 -5.23 -1.27 17.41
C CYS A 70 -4.57 -1.86 18.67
N ARG A 71 -4.69 -3.18 18.89
CA ARG A 71 -4.07 -3.84 20.05
C ARG A 71 -2.54 -3.69 20.06
N LYS A 72 -1.88 -3.92 18.92
CA LYS A 72 -0.41 -3.80 18.78
C LYS A 72 0.10 -2.37 18.99
N THR A 73 -0.77 -1.37 18.83
CA THR A 73 -0.43 0.06 18.99
C THR A 73 -1.06 0.69 20.24
N ALA A 74 -1.63 -0.12 21.14
CA ALA A 74 -2.32 0.34 22.36
C ALA A 74 -3.50 1.30 22.09
N LEU A 75 -4.16 1.16 20.94
CA LEU A 75 -5.42 1.83 20.61
C LEU A 75 -6.62 0.94 20.94
N ASP A 76 -7.77 1.57 21.15
CA ASP A 76 -9.02 0.88 21.45
C ASP A 76 -9.73 0.43 20.15
N PRO A 77 -9.87 -0.88 19.89
CA PRO A 77 -10.53 -1.38 18.68
C PRO A 77 -12.02 -1.02 18.60
N ASP A 78 -12.69 -0.77 19.74
CA ASP A 78 -14.11 -0.43 19.78
C ASP A 78 -14.38 1.02 19.38
N ARG A 79 -13.32 1.84 19.26
CA ARG A 79 -13.41 3.26 18.87
C ARG A 79 -13.07 3.52 17.41
N VAL A 80 -12.81 2.49 16.61
CA VAL A 80 -12.49 2.62 15.19
C VAL A 80 -13.70 3.15 14.42
N GLN A 81 -13.50 4.23 13.66
CA GLN A 81 -14.52 4.81 12.80
C GLN A 81 -14.35 4.33 11.36
N TYR A 82 -15.41 3.74 10.80
CA TYR A 82 -15.47 3.34 9.39
C TYR A 82 -16.33 4.28 8.54
N HIS A 83 -16.96 5.25 9.19
CA HIS A 83 -17.77 6.29 8.56
C HIS A 83 -17.41 7.63 9.20
N TRP A 84 -17.42 8.68 8.38
CA TRP A 84 -17.12 10.05 8.79
C TRP A 84 -17.97 11.03 8.00
N ALA A 85 -18.08 12.26 8.50
CA ALA A 85 -18.77 13.33 7.79
C ALA A 85 -17.89 13.88 6.67
N LYS A 86 -18.52 14.31 5.57
CA LYS A 86 -17.83 15.07 4.52
C LYS A 86 -17.23 16.34 5.10
N THR A 87 -16.04 16.68 4.67
CA THR A 87 -15.40 17.95 4.96
C THR A 87 -15.48 18.86 3.73
N ALA A 88 -15.58 20.17 3.96
CA ALA A 88 -15.37 21.10 2.86
C ALA A 88 -13.89 21.01 2.42
N ALA A 89 -13.63 21.02 1.12
CA ALA A 89 -12.28 21.18 0.62
C ALA A 89 -11.76 22.56 1.04
N GLU A 90 -10.88 22.60 2.03
CA GLU A 90 -10.20 23.83 2.45
C GLU A 90 -8.85 23.90 1.75
N SER A 91 -8.85 24.12 0.43
CA SER A 91 -7.61 24.48 -0.27
C SER A 91 -7.75 25.86 -0.91
N THR A 92 -6.70 26.66 -0.74
CA THR A 92 -6.51 27.92 -1.43
C THR A 92 -5.79 27.75 -2.78
N TYR A 93 -5.40 26.52 -3.12
CA TYR A 93 -4.65 26.16 -4.32
C TYR A 93 -5.45 25.18 -5.18
N GLU A 94 -5.95 25.65 -6.33
CA GLU A 94 -6.79 24.91 -7.29
C GLU A 94 -6.25 23.52 -7.70
N LYS A 95 -4.93 23.30 -7.62
CA LYS A 95 -4.32 21.99 -7.93
C LYS A 95 -4.43 20.97 -6.79
N GLU A 96 -4.52 21.41 -5.55
CA GLU A 96 -4.67 20.53 -4.39
C GLU A 96 -6.12 20.04 -4.24
N GLU A 97 -7.09 20.85 -4.67
CA GLU A 97 -8.51 20.45 -4.70
C GLU A 97 -8.68 19.17 -5.53
N VAL A 98 -8.03 19.06 -6.69
CA VAL A 98 -8.12 17.85 -7.54
C VAL A 98 -7.63 16.58 -6.83
N PHE A 99 -6.64 16.70 -5.94
CA PHE A 99 -6.12 15.54 -5.19
C PHE A 99 -6.90 15.25 -3.90
N THR A 100 -7.61 16.24 -3.36
CA THR A 100 -8.29 16.13 -2.07
C THR A 100 -9.81 15.98 -2.18
N ASP A 101 -10.41 16.26 -3.34
CA ASP A 101 -11.87 16.23 -3.55
C ASP A 101 -12.48 14.85 -3.21
N THR A 102 -11.84 13.76 -3.66
CA THR A 102 -12.30 12.40 -3.31
C THR A 102 -12.23 12.14 -1.81
N LEU A 103 -11.23 12.67 -1.11
CA LEU A 103 -11.10 12.52 0.35
C LEU A 103 -12.16 13.35 1.08
N ALA A 104 -12.32 14.63 0.70
CA ALA A 104 -13.28 15.57 1.27
C ALA A 104 -14.74 15.11 1.09
N ALA A 105 -15.05 14.52 -0.06
CA ALA A 105 -16.37 14.01 -0.37
C ALA A 105 -16.65 12.59 0.17
N SER A 106 -15.63 11.87 0.65
CA SER A 106 -15.81 10.51 1.18
C SER A 106 -16.52 10.52 2.53
N GLU A 107 -17.36 9.51 2.76
CA GLU A 107 -18.07 9.31 4.04
C GLU A 107 -17.71 7.97 4.69
N ALA A 108 -16.93 7.15 3.99
CA ALA A 108 -16.53 5.81 4.38
C ALA A 108 -15.37 5.35 3.50
N ILE A 109 -14.81 4.17 3.84
CA ILE A 109 -13.84 3.48 2.98
C ILE A 109 -14.51 3.19 1.63
N LEU A 110 -13.89 3.67 0.54
CA LEU A 110 -14.44 3.51 -0.81
C LEU A 110 -14.26 2.05 -1.29
N PRO A 111 -15.36 1.33 -1.61
CA PRO A 111 -15.26 -0.03 -2.14
C PRO A 111 -14.70 -0.02 -3.57
N GLY A 112 -14.19 -1.17 -4.02
CA GLY A 112 -13.76 -1.37 -5.41
C GLY A 112 -12.34 -0.87 -5.71
N LYS A 113 -11.56 -0.50 -4.69
CA LYS A 113 -10.13 -0.18 -4.80
C LYS A 113 -9.23 -1.34 -4.34
N SER A 114 -9.78 -2.55 -4.25
CA SER A 114 -9.05 -3.73 -3.78
C SER A 114 -8.11 -4.27 -4.84
N SER A 115 -6.97 -4.84 -4.40
CA SER A 115 -6.03 -5.53 -5.27
C SER A 115 -6.34 -7.02 -5.47
N VAL A 116 -7.24 -7.61 -4.68
CA VAL A 116 -7.51 -9.06 -4.61
C VAL A 116 -7.79 -9.73 -5.97
N ASN A 117 -8.43 -9.03 -6.91
CA ASN A 117 -8.78 -9.56 -8.23
C ASN A 117 -7.97 -8.93 -9.37
N VAL A 118 -6.93 -8.17 -9.06
CA VAL A 118 -6.08 -7.54 -10.09
C VAL A 118 -5.16 -8.61 -10.68
N ARG A 119 -5.24 -8.79 -12.00
CA ARG A 119 -4.39 -9.73 -12.75
C ARG A 119 -3.40 -8.94 -13.59
N LEU A 120 -2.12 -9.26 -13.47
CA LEU A 120 -1.05 -8.52 -14.14
C LEU A 120 -1.20 -8.55 -15.67
N GLU A 121 -1.68 -9.67 -16.22
CA GLU A 121 -1.92 -9.82 -17.65
C GLU A 121 -3.04 -8.90 -18.15
N GLU A 122 -4.13 -8.77 -17.38
CA GLU A 122 -5.24 -7.88 -17.73
C GLU A 122 -4.84 -6.40 -17.59
N GLU A 123 -4.03 -6.07 -16.59
CA GLU A 123 -3.48 -4.71 -16.44
C GLU A 123 -2.48 -4.38 -17.55
N LEU A 124 -1.68 -5.35 -18.01
CA LEU A 124 -0.79 -5.16 -19.15
C LEU A 124 -1.57 -4.76 -20.40
N GLU A 125 -2.66 -5.45 -20.74
CA GLU A 125 -3.49 -5.11 -21.90
C GLU A 125 -3.97 -3.65 -21.84
N LYS A 126 -4.41 -3.20 -20.65
CA LYS A 126 -4.83 -1.81 -20.43
C LYS A 126 -3.66 -0.84 -20.59
N TRP A 127 -2.51 -1.14 -20.00
CA TRP A 127 -1.32 -0.28 -20.07
C TRP A 127 -0.74 -0.18 -21.48
N LEU A 128 -0.83 -1.23 -22.29
CA LEU A 128 -0.43 -1.19 -23.70
C LEU A 128 -1.31 -0.21 -24.50
N VAL A 129 -2.62 -0.19 -24.22
CA VAL A 129 -3.56 0.76 -24.85
C VAL A 129 -3.34 2.18 -24.34
N GLU A 130 -3.15 2.36 -23.02
CA GLU A 130 -3.08 3.66 -22.38
C GLU A 130 -1.73 4.37 -22.61
N PHE A 131 -0.63 3.63 -22.47
CA PHE A 131 0.73 4.20 -22.45
C PHE A 131 1.55 3.85 -23.69
N GLY A 132 1.04 2.96 -24.55
CA GLY A 132 1.75 2.42 -25.70
C GLY A 132 2.65 1.23 -25.34
N GLU A 133 3.07 0.49 -26.37
CA GLU A 133 3.78 -0.79 -26.24
C GLU A 133 5.02 -0.71 -25.34
N GLU A 134 5.92 0.23 -25.63
CA GLU A 134 7.19 0.37 -24.92
C GLU A 134 6.99 0.61 -23.41
N ARG A 135 6.07 1.52 -23.04
CA ARG A 135 5.84 1.90 -21.65
C ARG A 135 5.01 0.87 -20.90
N GLY A 136 4.02 0.27 -21.57
CA GLY A 136 3.25 -0.83 -21.00
C GLY A 136 4.15 -2.02 -20.66
N GLN A 137 5.07 -2.38 -21.56
CA GLN A 137 6.04 -3.44 -21.30
C GLN A 137 7.01 -3.08 -20.17
N LEU A 138 7.53 -1.86 -20.15
CA LEU A 138 8.40 -1.41 -19.05
C LEU A 138 7.70 -1.48 -17.69
N LEU A 139 6.43 -1.06 -17.60
CA LEU A 139 5.65 -1.14 -16.36
C LEU A 139 5.46 -2.58 -15.91
N ARG A 140 5.13 -3.49 -16.83
CA ARG A 140 4.98 -4.92 -16.53
C ARG A 140 6.25 -5.52 -15.97
N ASP A 141 7.39 -5.23 -16.59
CA ASP A 141 8.67 -5.78 -16.15
C ASP A 141 9.04 -5.25 -14.76
N LEU A 142 8.83 -3.94 -14.50
CA LEU A 142 9.05 -3.34 -13.18
C LEU A 142 8.14 -3.93 -12.10
N VAL A 143 6.87 -4.17 -12.40
CA VAL A 143 5.93 -4.80 -11.46
C VAL A 143 6.32 -6.24 -11.21
N ALA A 144 6.60 -7.02 -12.25
CA ALA A 144 7.03 -8.41 -12.13
C ALA A 144 8.30 -8.56 -11.28
N ASP A 145 9.28 -7.67 -11.48
CA ASP A 145 10.52 -7.63 -10.69
C ASP A 145 10.26 -7.27 -9.21
N ALA A 146 9.25 -6.46 -8.92
CA ALA A 146 8.89 -6.05 -7.57
C ALA A 146 8.02 -7.06 -6.81
N MET A 147 7.33 -7.97 -7.51
CA MET A 147 6.38 -8.91 -6.92
C MET A 147 6.95 -9.84 -5.84
N PRO A 148 8.17 -10.40 -5.96
CA PRO A 148 8.73 -11.26 -4.92
C PRO A 148 8.87 -10.54 -3.57
N ASP A 149 9.36 -9.30 -3.58
CA ASP A 149 9.51 -8.49 -2.37
C ASP A 149 8.15 -8.08 -1.79
N TYR A 150 7.17 -7.73 -2.64
CA TYR A 150 5.81 -7.47 -2.20
C TYR A 150 5.19 -8.69 -1.52
N GLN A 151 5.28 -9.87 -2.13
CA GLN A 151 4.74 -11.11 -1.56
C GLN A 151 5.40 -11.45 -0.22
N TYR A 152 6.72 -11.29 -0.12
CA TYR A 152 7.45 -11.46 1.13
C TYR A 152 6.91 -10.57 2.25
N LEU A 153 6.66 -9.29 1.97
CA LEU A 153 6.10 -8.36 2.96
C LEU A 153 4.65 -8.69 3.27
N ARG A 154 3.84 -8.96 2.25
CA ARG A 154 2.42 -9.26 2.37
C ARG A 154 2.17 -10.49 3.25
N GLU A 155 2.93 -11.56 3.09
CA GLU A 155 2.83 -12.76 3.96
C GLU A 155 3.08 -12.47 5.45
N ARG A 156 3.70 -11.32 5.75
CA ARG A 156 4.04 -10.87 7.11
C ARG A 156 3.15 -9.71 7.56
N SER A 157 2.13 -9.34 6.78
CA SER A 157 1.16 -8.33 7.19
C SER A 157 0.34 -8.83 8.38
N ILE A 158 -0.19 -7.89 9.17
CA ILE A 158 -1.07 -8.21 10.30
C ILE A 158 -2.28 -9.06 9.89
N GLY A 159 -2.83 -8.85 8.68
CA GLY A 159 -4.01 -9.56 8.20
C GLY A 159 -3.73 -10.88 7.46
N ALA A 160 -2.49 -11.16 7.07
CA ALA A 160 -2.11 -12.38 6.34
C ALA A 160 -2.45 -13.67 7.10
N THR A 161 -2.42 -13.64 8.42
CA THR A 161 -2.76 -14.78 9.29
C THR A 161 -4.26 -15.09 9.36
N HIS A 162 -5.11 -14.13 9.01
CA HIS A 162 -6.57 -14.25 9.11
C HIS A 162 -7.25 -14.59 7.76
N GLY A 163 -6.55 -14.40 6.64
CA GLY A 163 -7.05 -14.76 5.29
C GLY A 163 -7.10 -16.27 5.00
N ALA A 164 -6.46 -17.11 5.83
CA ALA A 164 -6.43 -18.56 5.64
C ALA A 164 -7.64 -19.31 6.22
N VAL A 165 -8.60 -18.63 6.87
CA VAL A 165 -9.70 -19.28 7.62
C VAL A 165 -11.06 -19.18 6.91
N VAL A 166 -11.14 -18.61 5.71
CA VAL A 166 -12.41 -18.55 4.95
C VAL A 166 -12.36 -19.45 3.71
N ASP A 167 -12.23 -20.76 3.94
CA ASP A 167 -12.80 -21.76 3.05
C ASP A 167 -13.17 -23.04 3.84
N SER A 168 -14.43 -23.12 4.27
CA SER A 168 -15.27 -24.33 4.22
C SER A 168 -16.59 -24.15 5.01
N GLY A 169 -17.69 -24.04 4.27
CA GLY A 169 -19.07 -24.19 4.77
C GLY A 169 -19.82 -22.86 4.96
N GLN A 170 -21.05 -22.67 4.50
CA GLN A 170 -22.08 -23.61 4.09
C GLN A 170 -23.00 -22.98 3.03
N HIS A 171 -23.70 -23.88 2.35
CA HIS A 171 -24.77 -23.73 1.37
C HIS A 171 -25.87 -22.72 1.70
#